data_AF-A0A8J2P590-F1
#
_entry.id   AF-A0A8J2P590-F1
#
_cell.length_a   1.000
_cell.length_b   1.000
_cell.length_c   1.000
_cell.angle_alpha   90.00
_cell.angle_beta   90.00
_cell.angle_gamma   90.00
#
_symmetry.space_group_name_H-M   'P 1'
#
loop_
_entity.id
_entity.type
_entity.pdbx_description
1 polymer ?
#
loop_
_entity_poly.entity_id
_entity_poly.type
_entity_poly.pdbx_seq_one_letter_code
_entity_poly.pdbx_strand_id
1 'polypeptide(L)'
;STKNLPVQDDINEEKEEDPDDISDLIGKGDQVLRLRLATDRLDAVLKAGFNLSRNKIEKAIYGDRVRVNGDRPKKKSQVVSEGDEVDLVRRYNATNPSFLDVSRLEILEMGQYIRFREDDDDDDAKIPAKVKRYKNLTIENYRVPVKGNLNEE
;
A
#
# COMPACT_ATOMS: atom_id res chain seq x y z
N SER A 1 12.50 54.76 -2.05
CA SER A 1 11.38 53.87 -1.74
C SER A 1 11.14 52.90 -2.89
N THR A 2 11.56 51.65 -2.72
CA THR A 2 11.04 50.48 -3.45
C THR A 2 11.19 49.31 -2.51
N LYS A 3 10.11 48.53 -2.42
CA LYS A 3 9.72 47.69 -1.29
C LYS A 3 10.40 46.32 -1.38
N ASN A 4 11.00 45.87 -0.28
CA ASN A 4 11.34 44.45 -0.09
C ASN A 4 10.03 43.66 0.02
N LEU A 5 9.85 42.66 -0.86
CA LEU A 5 8.84 41.61 -0.67
C LEU A 5 9.37 40.61 0.38
N PRO A 6 8.54 40.13 1.32
CA PRO A 6 8.93 39.03 2.18
C PRO A 6 8.88 37.70 1.42
N VAL A 7 9.96 36.92 1.55
CA VAL A 7 10.03 35.50 1.19
C VAL A 7 9.09 34.75 2.13
N GLN A 8 8.07 34.08 1.58
CA GLN A 8 7.25 33.13 2.31
C GLN A 8 8.01 31.80 2.32
N ASP A 9 8.66 31.52 3.44
CA ASP A 9 9.05 30.16 3.81
C ASP A 9 7.76 29.38 4.11
N ASP A 10 7.26 28.65 3.11
CA ASP A 10 6.30 27.57 3.32
C ASP A 10 7.02 26.45 4.10
N ILE A 11 7.11 26.65 5.41
CA ILE A 11 7.39 25.59 6.38
C ILE A 11 6.24 24.58 6.32
N ASN A 12 6.31 23.69 5.35
CA ASN A 12 5.63 22.40 5.41
C ASN A 12 6.24 21.65 6.61
N GLU A 13 5.62 21.83 7.78
CA GLU A 13 5.82 20.96 8.94
C GLU A 13 5.36 19.54 8.54
N GLU A 14 6.22 18.84 7.80
CA GLU A 14 6.21 17.39 7.78
C GLU A 14 6.47 16.95 9.20
N LYS A 15 5.39 16.75 9.97
CA LYS A 15 5.47 15.95 11.19
C LYS A 15 6.17 14.66 10.80
N GLU A 16 7.36 14.43 11.36
CA GLU A 16 8.00 13.12 11.38
C GLU A 16 7.10 12.19 12.20
N GLU A 17 6.00 11.74 11.58
CA GLU A 17 5.20 10.64 12.11
C GLU A 17 6.05 9.39 12.01
N ASP A 18 6.27 8.78 13.17
CA ASP A 18 7.03 7.56 13.34
C ASP A 18 6.52 6.49 12.33
N PRO A 19 7.41 5.85 11.55
CA PRO A 19 7.02 4.76 10.64
C PRO A 19 6.38 3.54 11.34
N ASP A 20 6.37 3.50 12.67
CA ASP A 20 5.57 2.55 13.47
C ASP A 20 4.11 2.96 13.66
N ASP A 21 3.75 4.22 13.38
CA ASP A 21 2.38 4.74 13.41
C ASP A 21 1.59 4.48 12.10
N ILE A 22 1.79 3.29 11.51
CA ILE A 22 0.79 2.69 10.59
C ILE A 22 -0.46 2.25 11.39
N SER A 23 -0.41 2.40 12.72
CA SER A 23 -1.54 2.44 13.63
C SER A 23 -2.69 3.29 13.08
N ASP A 24 -2.43 4.46 12.51
CA ASP A 24 -3.47 5.44 12.13
C ASP A 24 -4.39 5.04 10.97
N LEU A 25 -4.23 3.84 10.42
CA LEU A 25 -5.24 3.23 9.53
C LEU A 25 -6.56 2.87 10.26
N ILE A 26 -6.68 3.07 11.58
CA ILE A 26 -7.90 2.79 12.37
C ILE A 26 -9.08 3.63 11.84
N GLY A 27 -10.00 2.98 11.14
CA GLY A 27 -11.28 3.55 10.74
C GLY A 27 -12.27 2.47 10.31
N LYS A 28 -13.54 2.83 10.15
CA LYS A 28 -14.65 1.89 9.89
C LYS A 28 -14.40 0.98 8.68
N GLY A 29 -14.37 -0.33 8.96
CA GLY A 29 -14.82 -1.44 8.11
C GLY A 29 -14.08 -1.72 6.81
N ASP A 30 -14.25 -2.97 6.37
CA ASP A 30 -13.90 -3.42 5.03
C ASP A 30 -14.76 -2.69 4.00
N GLN A 31 -14.14 -2.25 2.91
CA GLN A 31 -14.85 -1.48 1.89
C GLN A 31 -14.26 -1.71 0.51
N VAL A 32 -15.11 -1.60 -0.51
CA VAL A 32 -14.66 -1.59 -1.90
C VAL A 32 -14.33 -0.16 -2.29
N LEU A 33 -13.11 0.06 -2.77
CA LEU A 33 -12.59 1.34 -3.24
C LEU A 33 -12.49 1.33 -4.76
N ARG A 34 -12.69 2.49 -5.36
CA ARG A 34 -12.40 2.78 -6.76
C ARG A 34 -11.18 3.68 -6.79
N LEU A 35 -10.11 3.24 -7.43
CA LEU A 35 -8.81 3.90 -7.46
C LEU A 35 -8.44 4.25 -8.90
N ARG A 36 -7.73 5.35 -9.08
CA ARG A 36 -7.03 5.69 -10.32
C ARG A 36 -5.53 5.60 -10.07
N LEU A 37 -4.92 4.55 -10.58
CA LEU A 37 -3.50 4.24 -10.37
C LEU A 37 -2.66 4.90 -11.46
N ALA A 38 -1.47 5.39 -11.11
CA ALA A 38 -0.52 5.86 -12.12
C ALA A 38 0.07 4.70 -12.94
N THR A 39 0.21 3.52 -12.32
CA THR A 39 0.77 2.30 -12.91
C THR A 39 0.23 1.08 -12.17
N ASP A 40 0.33 -0.11 -12.75
CA ASP A 40 0.03 -1.43 -12.18
C ASP A 40 1.05 -1.93 -11.13
N ARG A 41 2.00 -1.09 -10.75
CA ARG A 41 3.05 -1.44 -9.79
C ARG A 41 2.53 -1.50 -8.36
N LEU A 42 3.11 -2.41 -7.59
CA LEU A 42 2.87 -2.58 -6.15
C LEU A 42 2.95 -1.27 -5.37
N ASP A 43 3.99 -0.46 -5.58
CA ASP A 43 4.16 0.81 -4.86
C ASP A 43 3.08 1.86 -5.21
N ALA A 44 2.57 1.85 -6.45
CA ALA A 44 1.45 2.70 -6.85
C ALA A 44 0.12 2.24 -6.21
N VAL A 45 -0.11 0.92 -6.16
CA VAL A 45 -1.29 0.33 -5.52
C VAL A 45 -1.29 0.59 -4.02
N LEU A 46 -0.17 0.37 -3.33
CA LEU A 46 -0.02 0.67 -1.90
C LEU A 46 -0.31 2.15 -1.60
N LYS A 47 0.20 3.06 -2.44
CA LYS A 47 -0.02 4.50 -2.30
C LYS A 47 -1.51 4.84 -2.40
N ALA A 48 -2.17 4.40 -3.47
CA ALA A 48 -3.56 4.75 -3.72
C ALA A 48 -4.53 4.04 -2.76
N GLY A 49 -4.30 2.77 -2.43
CA GLY A 49 -5.22 1.97 -1.62
C GLY A 49 -5.11 2.22 -0.11
N PHE A 50 -3.90 2.43 0.41
CA PHE A 50 -3.69 2.74 1.82
C PHE A 50 -3.52 4.22 2.13
N ASN A 51 -3.47 5.08 1.10
CA ASN A 51 -3.26 6.53 1.23
C ASN A 51 -1.97 6.86 2.01
N LEU A 52 -0.89 6.14 1.73
CA LEU A 52 0.41 6.31 2.37
C LEU A 52 1.35 7.17 1.53
N SER A 53 2.24 7.92 2.18
CA SER A 53 3.31 8.64 1.49
C SER A 53 4.32 7.66 0.87
N ARG A 54 5.01 8.10 -0.18
CA ARG A 54 6.04 7.29 -0.85
C ARG A 54 7.12 6.80 0.12
N ASN A 55 7.54 7.65 1.06
CA ASN A 55 8.53 7.32 2.08
C ASN A 55 8.03 6.20 3.01
N LYS A 56 6.77 6.28 3.49
CA LYS A 56 6.17 5.23 4.34
C LYS A 56 6.10 3.89 3.60
N ILE A 57 5.77 3.90 2.31
CA ILE A 57 5.74 2.69 1.46
C ILE A 57 7.13 2.08 1.29
N GLU A 58 8.14 2.90 0.98
CA GLU A 58 9.52 2.43 0.84
C GLU A 58 10.01 1.78 2.15
N LYS A 59 9.83 2.46 3.29
CA LYS A 59 10.15 1.90 4.61
C LYS A 59 9.41 0.59 4.88
N ALA A 60 8.14 0.47 4.52
CA ALA A 60 7.38 -0.77 4.68
C ALA A 60 7.91 -1.93 3.82
N ILE A 61 8.29 -1.66 2.56
CA ILE A 61 8.86 -2.68 1.66
C ILE A 61 10.25 -3.12 2.14
N TYR A 62 11.13 -2.18 2.49
CA TYR A 62 12.48 -2.50 2.99
C TYR A 62 12.45 -3.14 4.39
N GLY A 63 11.49 -2.76 5.23
CA GLY A 63 11.26 -3.34 6.55
C GLY A 63 10.55 -4.70 6.54
N ASP A 64 10.40 -5.33 5.37
CA ASP A 64 9.75 -6.63 5.21
C ASP A 64 8.30 -6.69 5.74
N ARG A 65 7.59 -5.56 5.68
CA ARG A 65 6.19 -5.44 6.13
C ARG A 65 5.18 -5.59 5.00
N VAL A 66 5.60 -5.88 3.77
CA VAL A 66 4.71 -6.03 2.62
C VAL A 66 4.70 -7.48 2.13
N ARG A 67 3.53 -8.02 1.81
CA ARG A 67 3.37 -9.30 1.11
C ARG A 67 2.49 -9.13 -0.12
N VAL A 68 2.78 -9.94 -1.13
CA VAL A 68 1.93 -10.12 -2.31
C VAL A 68 1.59 -11.60 -2.36
N ASN A 69 0.31 -11.95 -2.27
CA ASN A 69 -0.18 -13.33 -2.20
C ASN A 69 0.51 -14.17 -1.10
N GLY A 70 0.83 -13.52 0.02
CA GLY A 70 1.53 -14.14 1.16
C GLY A 70 3.06 -14.21 1.06
N ASP A 71 3.64 -13.90 -0.09
CA ASP A 71 5.09 -13.92 -0.31
C ASP A 71 5.73 -12.53 -0.23
N ARG A 72 7.03 -12.48 0.04
CA ARG A 72 7.79 -11.23 -0.06
C ARG A 72 7.82 -10.74 -1.50
N PRO A 73 7.57 -9.45 -1.76
CA PRO A 73 7.65 -8.92 -3.13
C PRO A 73 9.07 -9.06 -3.67
N LYS A 74 9.21 -9.46 -4.94
CA LYS A 74 10.52 -9.67 -5.60
C LYS A 74 11.31 -8.37 -5.72
N LYS A 75 10.59 -7.25 -5.90
CA LYS A 75 11.13 -5.89 -6.02
C LYS A 75 10.03 -4.88 -5.72
N LYS A 76 10.40 -3.65 -5.35
CA LYS A 76 9.45 -2.54 -5.13
C LYS A 76 8.52 -2.31 -6.33
N SER A 77 9.05 -2.47 -7.53
CA SER A 77 8.37 -2.28 -8.81
C SER A 77 7.70 -3.54 -9.35
N GLN A 78 7.40 -4.52 -8.49
CA GLN A 78 6.65 -5.70 -8.91
C GLN A 78 5.29 -5.25 -9.44
N VAL A 79 4.91 -5.76 -10.61
CA VAL A 79 3.58 -5.57 -11.19
C VAL A 79 2.61 -6.45 -10.42
N VAL A 80 1.43 -5.90 -10.12
CA VAL A 80 0.30 -6.64 -9.54
C VAL A 80 -0.85 -6.67 -10.54
N SER A 81 -1.71 -7.67 -10.42
CA SER A 81 -2.80 -7.92 -11.36
C SER A 81 -4.11 -8.17 -10.63
N GLU A 82 -5.19 -8.24 -11.41
CA GLU A 82 -6.48 -8.68 -10.91
C GLU A 82 -6.36 -10.04 -10.19
N GLY A 83 -7.00 -10.15 -9.03
CA GLY A 83 -6.94 -11.32 -8.15
C GLY A 83 -5.80 -11.31 -7.13
N ASP A 84 -4.80 -10.43 -7.25
CA ASP A 84 -3.71 -10.37 -6.28
C ASP A 84 -4.17 -9.77 -4.93
N GLU A 85 -3.63 -10.35 -3.85
CA GLU A 85 -3.75 -9.86 -2.49
C GLU A 85 -2.46 -9.15 -2.08
N VAL A 86 -2.57 -7.89 -1.66
CA VAL A 86 -1.45 -7.09 -1.18
C VAL A 86 -1.65 -6.79 0.30
N ASP A 87 -0.76 -7.30 1.14
CA ASP A 87 -0.82 -7.12 2.58
C ASP A 87 0.26 -6.17 3.09
N LEU A 88 -0.14 -5.34 4.03
CA LEU A 88 0.72 -4.51 4.86
C LEU A 88 0.65 -5.03 6.31
N VAL A 89 1.73 -5.66 6.76
CA VAL A 89 1.90 -6.15 8.13
C VAL A 89 2.07 -4.98 9.07
N ARG A 90 1.17 -4.87 10.05
CA ARG A 90 1.22 -3.80 11.05
C ARG A 90 1.98 -4.26 12.28
N ARG A 91 1.59 -5.43 12.82
CA ARG A 91 2.20 -6.01 14.01
C ARG A 91 1.85 -7.49 14.16
N TYR A 92 2.55 -8.15 15.07
CA TYR A 92 2.04 -9.38 15.68
C TYR A 92 0.78 -9.09 16.47
N ASN A 93 -0.18 -9.99 16.43
CA ASN A 93 -1.41 -9.85 17.17
C ASN A 93 -1.12 -9.81 18.68
N ALA A 94 -1.73 -8.86 19.38
CA ALA A 94 -1.46 -8.60 20.80
C ALA A 94 -1.88 -9.75 21.72
N THR A 95 -2.87 -10.54 21.31
CA THR A 95 -3.40 -11.67 22.10
C THR A 95 -2.73 -12.98 21.72
N ASN A 96 -2.38 -13.17 20.45
CA ASN A 96 -1.71 -14.37 19.98
C ASN A 96 -0.56 -14.05 19.01
N PRO A 97 0.70 -14.11 19.46
CA PRO A 97 1.86 -13.82 18.62
C PRO A 97 2.05 -14.72 17.40
N SER A 98 1.34 -15.85 17.31
CA SER A 98 1.32 -16.70 16.11
C SER A 98 0.50 -16.11 14.96
N PHE A 99 -0.27 -15.05 15.22
CA PHE A 99 -1.07 -14.33 14.23
C PHE A 99 -0.47 -12.95 13.95
N LEU A 100 -0.79 -12.41 12.78
CA LEU A 100 -0.44 -11.07 12.36
C LEU A 100 -1.70 -10.23 12.20
N ASP A 101 -1.63 -8.98 12.63
CA ASP A 101 -2.60 -7.95 12.27
C ASP A 101 -2.09 -7.25 11.00
N VAL A 102 -2.84 -7.38 9.90
CA VAL A 102 -2.50 -6.82 8.58
C VAL A 102 -3.59 -5.90 8.04
N SER A 103 -3.22 -5.05 7.11
CA SER A 103 -4.16 -4.38 6.20
C SER A 103 -4.03 -5.00 4.81
N ARG A 104 -5.13 -5.43 4.21
CA ARG A 104 -5.16 -6.13 2.92
C ARG A 104 -5.83 -5.28 1.84
N LEU A 105 -5.27 -5.31 0.64
CA LEU A 105 -5.93 -4.89 -0.60
C LEU A 105 -6.06 -6.11 -1.49
N GLU A 106 -7.29 -6.49 -1.79
CA GLU A 106 -7.61 -7.51 -2.79
C GLU A 106 -7.99 -6.78 -4.08
N ILE A 107 -7.25 -7.01 -5.16
CA ILE A 107 -7.49 -6.37 -6.45
C ILE A 107 -8.64 -7.10 -7.14
N LEU A 108 -9.82 -6.49 -7.16
CA LEU A 108 -11.01 -7.11 -7.73
C LEU A 108 -11.06 -6.97 -9.26
N GLU A 109 -10.70 -5.79 -9.77
CA GLU A 109 -10.68 -5.48 -11.21
C GLU A 109 -9.60 -4.44 -11.47
N MET A 110 -8.82 -4.58 -12.54
CA MET A 110 -7.84 -3.57 -12.97
C MET A 110 -7.74 -3.50 -14.50
N GLY A 111 -7.72 -2.29 -15.06
CA GLY A 111 -7.42 -2.08 -16.48
C GLY A 111 -8.19 -0.93 -17.11
N GLN A 112 -7.71 -0.49 -18.28
CA GLN A 112 -8.20 0.70 -19.01
C GLN A 112 -9.67 0.64 -19.44
N TYR A 113 -10.29 -0.54 -19.46
CA TYR A 113 -11.69 -0.71 -19.88
C TYR A 113 -12.69 -0.52 -18.73
N ILE A 114 -12.21 -0.33 -17.49
CA ILE A 114 -13.07 -0.13 -16.33
C ILE A 114 -13.56 1.32 -16.31
N ARG A 115 -14.87 1.52 -16.42
CA ARG A 115 -15.51 2.83 -16.25
C ARG A 115 -16.17 2.92 -14.89
N PHE A 116 -15.79 3.92 -14.10
CA PHE A 116 -16.42 4.17 -12.80
C PHE A 116 -17.72 4.97 -12.95
N ARG A 117 -17.77 5.96 -13.84
CA ARG A 117 -18.96 6.74 -14.19
C ARG A 117 -18.95 7.05 -15.69
N GLU A 118 -20.12 7.41 -16.23
CA GLU A 118 -20.27 7.82 -17.63
C GLU A 118 -19.63 9.19 -17.91
N ASP A 119 -19.60 10.08 -16.91
CA ASP A 119 -19.07 11.45 -16.99
C ASP A 119 -17.70 11.63 -16.30
N ASP A 120 -17.05 10.53 -15.92
CA ASP A 120 -15.70 10.60 -15.36
C ASP A 120 -14.77 11.05 -16.49
N ASP A 121 -14.14 12.22 -16.38
CA ASP A 121 -13.07 12.63 -17.31
C ASP A 121 -12.06 11.48 -17.34
N ASP A 122 -11.97 10.77 -18.45
CA ASP A 122 -10.99 9.72 -18.66
C ASP A 122 -9.63 10.42 -18.62
N ASP A 123 -9.00 10.38 -17.45
CA ASP A 123 -7.58 10.69 -17.34
C ASP A 123 -6.90 9.47 -17.94
N ASP A 124 -6.83 9.45 -19.28
CA ASP A 124 -6.35 8.33 -20.11
C ASP A 124 -4.96 7.84 -19.66
N ALA A 125 -4.23 8.66 -18.89
CA ALA A 125 -2.94 8.34 -18.33
C ALA A 125 -2.99 7.48 -17.05
N LYS A 126 -4.16 7.28 -16.44
CA LYS A 126 -4.31 6.50 -15.20
C LYS A 126 -5.09 5.20 -15.45
N ILE A 127 -4.67 4.16 -14.74
CA ILE A 127 -5.29 2.84 -14.78
C ILE A 127 -6.41 2.81 -13.72
N PRO A 128 -7.68 2.66 -14.11
CA PRO A 128 -8.76 2.45 -13.15
C PRO A 128 -8.64 1.05 -12.52
N ALA A 129 -8.83 0.98 -11.21
CA ALA A 129 -8.84 -0.27 -10.46
C ALA A 129 -9.90 -0.27 -9.34
N LYS A 130 -10.56 -1.40 -9.15
CA LYS A 130 -11.47 -1.64 -8.04
C LYS A 130 -10.80 -2.60 -7.06
N VAL A 131 -10.71 -2.20 -5.81
CA VAL A 131 -10.02 -2.99 -4.78
C VAL A 131 -10.91 -3.15 -3.56
N LYS A 132 -10.86 -4.31 -2.90
CA LYS A 132 -11.46 -4.50 -1.58
C LYS A 132 -10.39 -4.27 -0.54
N ARG A 133 -10.60 -3.27 0.31
CA ARG A 133 -9.68 -2.92 1.39
C ARG A 133 -10.19 -3.48 2.70
N TYR A 134 -9.35 -4.29 3.35
CA TYR A 134 -9.50 -4.72 4.73
C TYR A 134 -8.52 -3.93 5.59
N LYS A 135 -9.03 -3.11 6.51
CA LYS A 135 -8.16 -2.24 7.34
C LYS A 135 -7.51 -3.01 8.49
N ASN A 136 -8.25 -3.94 9.09
CA ASN A 136 -7.80 -4.76 10.20
C ASN A 136 -8.19 -6.21 9.89
N LEU A 137 -7.21 -7.01 9.47
CA LEU A 137 -7.39 -8.43 9.23
C LEU A 137 -6.39 -9.18 10.10
N THR A 138 -6.87 -10.08 10.96
CA THR A 138 -5.99 -10.99 11.70
C THR A 138 -5.84 -12.27 10.89
N ILE A 139 -4.62 -12.63 10.57
CA ILE A 139 -4.27 -13.81 9.77
C ILE A 139 -3.22 -14.65 10.49
N GLU A 140 -3.09 -15.92 10.09
CA GLU A 140 -1.95 -16.73 10.50
C GLU A 140 -0.64 -16.12 9.99
N ASN A 141 0.44 -16.27 10.76
CA ASN A 141 1.74 -15.78 10.34
C ASN A 141 2.18 -16.47 9.03
N TYR A 142 2.71 -15.68 8.10
CA TYR A 142 3.22 -16.19 6.83
C TYR A 142 4.32 -17.21 7.07
N ARG A 143 4.28 -18.30 6.32
CA ARG A 143 5.42 -19.24 6.28
C ARG A 143 6.58 -18.49 5.65
N VAL A 144 7.56 -18.09 6.46
CA VAL A 144 8.80 -17.54 5.93
C VAL A 144 9.43 -18.67 5.11
N PRO A 145 9.66 -18.51 3.79
CA PRO A 145 10.46 -19.48 3.08
C PRO A 145 11.81 -19.50 3.78
N VAL A 146 12.15 -20.64 4.37
CA VAL A 146 13.51 -20.88 4.89
C VAL A 146 14.40 -20.54 3.71
N LYS A 147 15.30 -19.56 3.85
CA LYS A 147 16.40 -19.39 2.92
C LYS A 147 17.20 -20.67 2.99
N GLY A 148 16.83 -21.66 2.17
CA GLY A 148 17.67 -22.78 1.86
C GLY A 148 18.95 -22.17 1.31
N ASN A 149 20.06 -22.45 1.97
CA ASN A 149 21.37 -22.23 1.38
C ASN A 149 21.32 -22.87 -0.01
N LEU A 150 21.45 -22.04 -1.05
CA LEU A 150 21.80 -22.50 -2.38
C LEU A 150 23.27 -22.89 -2.33
N ASN A 151 23.57 -24.08 -1.79
CA ASN A 151 24.81 -24.83 -1.95
C ASN A 151 24.51 -26.26 -1.47
N GLU A 152 25.08 -27.26 -2.16
CA GLU A 152 24.88 -28.72 -2.06
C GLU A 152 23.71 -29.19 -2.97
N GLU A 153 23.92 -29.81 -4.13
CA GLU A 153 25.05 -30.59 -4.68
C GLU A 153 25.08 -30.49 -6.22
#